data_AF-A0A193SBF1-F1
#
_entry.id   AF-A0A193SBF1-F1
#
_cell.length_a   1.000
_cell.length_b   1.000
_cell.length_c   1.000
_cell.angle_alpha   90.00
_cell.angle_beta   90.00
_cell.angle_gamma   90.00
#
_symmetry.space_group_name_H-M   'P 1'
#
loop_
_entity.id
_entity.type
_entity.pdbx_description
1 polymer ?
#
loop_
_entity_poly.entity_id
_entity_poly.type
_entity_poly.pdbx_seq_one_letter_code
_entity_poly.pdbx_strand_id
1 'polypeptide(L)'
;MTSLIDRLSRLDGPCNRTDVLIEVALFKANNIYRSIRANAAGTKVIYTKRDGTQETYWAQDYTLTPERRAESIELLRAKVASR
;
A
#
# COMPACT_ATOMS: atom_id res chain seq x y z
N MET A 1 -15.14 0.13 -11.80
CA MET A 1 -14.32 0.03 -10.58
C MET A 1 -13.14 0.98 -10.77
N THR A 2 -13.01 2.01 -9.93
CA THR A 2 -11.97 3.05 -10.07
C THR A 2 -10.62 2.50 -9.65
N SER A 3 -9.54 2.72 -10.42
CA SER A 3 -8.23 2.17 -10.08
C SER A 3 -7.62 2.86 -8.84
N LEU A 4 -6.62 2.23 -8.21
CA LEU A 4 -5.91 2.86 -7.09
C LEU A 4 -5.22 4.16 -7.53
N ILE A 5 -4.67 4.19 -8.76
CA ILE A 5 -4.06 5.39 -9.35
C ILE A 5 -5.10 6.52 -9.49
N ASP A 6 -6.27 6.22 -10.07
CA ASP A 6 -7.35 7.21 -10.22
C ASP A 6 -7.82 7.77 -8.88
N ARG A 7 -7.84 6.92 -7.83
CA ARG A 7 -8.17 7.34 -6.47
C ARG A 7 -7.11 8.29 -5.91
N LEU A 8 -5.82 8.01 -6.09
CA LEU A 8 -4.75 8.92 -5.65
C LEU A 8 -4.80 10.26 -6.38
N SER A 9 -5.04 10.27 -7.70
CA SER A 9 -5.08 11.50 -8.50
C SER A 9 -6.22 12.44 -8.12
N ARG A 10 -7.22 11.97 -7.36
CA ARG A 10 -8.38 12.75 -6.89
C ARG A 10 -8.34 13.05 -5.39
N LEU A 11 -7.25 12.71 -4.69
CA LEU A 11 -7.13 12.96 -3.26
C LEU A 11 -6.69 14.40 -2.99
N ASP A 12 -7.50 15.12 -2.23
CA ASP A 12 -7.20 16.49 -1.77
C ASP A 12 -6.38 16.51 -0.47
N GLY A 13 -6.13 15.35 0.15
CA GLY A 13 -5.39 15.24 1.40
C GLY A 13 -4.98 13.81 1.78
N PRO A 14 -4.33 13.65 2.96
CA PRO A 14 -3.88 12.36 3.48
C PRO A 14 -5.04 11.39 3.67
N CYS A 15 -4.81 10.11 3.40
CA CYS A 15 -5.83 9.07 3.48
C CYS A 15 -5.23 7.72 3.88
N ASN A 16 -5.27 7.42 5.18
CA ASN A 16 -4.73 6.16 5.74
C ASN A 16 -5.25 4.90 5.04
N ARG A 17 -6.54 4.86 4.66
CA ARG A 17 -7.09 3.71 3.93
C ARG A 17 -6.45 3.55 2.55
N THR A 18 -6.08 4.64 1.90
CA THR A 18 -5.35 4.60 0.63
C THR A 18 -3.90 4.18 0.86
N ASP A 19 -3.24 4.69 1.90
CA ASP A 19 -1.88 4.28 2.29
C ASP A 19 -1.77 2.76 2.48
N VAL A 20 -2.71 2.16 3.21
CA VAL A 20 -2.81 0.70 3.39
C VAL A 20 -2.93 -0.04 2.06
N LEU A 21 -3.73 0.47 1.13
CA LEU A 21 -3.90 -0.16 -0.18
C LEU A 21 -2.64 -0.05 -1.05
N ILE A 22 -1.90 1.06 -0.95
CA ILE A 22 -0.63 1.25 -1.64
C ILE A 22 0.42 0.27 -1.10
N GLU A 23 0.57 0.17 0.23
CA GLU A 23 1.50 -0.78 0.85
C GLU A 23 1.25 -2.20 0.34
N VAL A 24 -0.02 -2.65 0.38
CA VAL A 24 -0.45 -3.97 -0.10
C VAL A 24 -0.14 -4.15 -1.59
N ALA A 25 -0.38 -3.14 -2.43
CA ALA A 25 -0.14 -3.22 -3.86
C ALA A 25 1.35 -3.27 -4.23
N LEU A 26 2.19 -2.55 -3.48
CA LEU A 26 3.63 -2.42 -3.75
C LEU A 26 4.49 -3.49 -3.08
N PHE A 27 3.94 -4.23 -2.12
CA PHE A 27 4.69 -5.25 -1.38
C PHE A 27 5.36 -6.29 -2.28
N LYS A 28 6.60 -6.60 -1.92
CA LYS A 28 7.39 -7.68 -2.48
C LYS A 28 7.79 -8.61 -1.35
N ALA A 29 7.49 -9.90 -1.50
CA ALA A 29 7.92 -10.92 -0.55
C ALA A 29 9.45 -10.91 -0.42
N ASN A 30 9.95 -11.12 0.80
CA ASN A 30 11.38 -11.15 1.11
C ASN A 30 11.72 -12.37 1.97
N ASN A 31 12.91 -12.41 2.59
CA ASN A 31 13.34 -13.52 3.45
C ASN A 31 12.55 -13.62 4.78
N ILE A 32 11.86 -12.56 5.19
CA ILE A 32 11.09 -12.50 6.44
C ILE A 32 9.59 -12.69 6.17
N TYR A 33 9.03 -11.86 5.29
CA TYR A 33 7.60 -11.77 5.02
C TYR A 33 7.23 -12.44 3.70
N ARG A 34 6.23 -13.32 3.76
CA ARG A 34 5.67 -14.03 2.60
C ARG A 34 4.58 -13.23 1.90
N SER A 35 3.74 -12.55 2.66
CA SER A 35 2.56 -11.84 2.15
C SER A 35 2.10 -10.77 3.13
N ILE A 36 1.34 -9.81 2.63
CA ILE A 36 0.69 -8.81 3.47
C ILE A 36 -0.78 -8.63 3.05
N ARG A 37 -1.59 -8.10 3.96
CA ARG A 37 -2.99 -7.76 3.70
C ARG A 37 -3.43 -6.59 4.58
N ALA A 38 -4.51 -5.92 4.19
CA ALA A 38 -5.20 -5.02 5.10
C ALA A 38 -5.86 -5.80 6.25
N ASN A 39 -5.94 -5.19 7.44
CA ASN A 39 -6.84 -5.67 8.49
C ASN A 39 -8.32 -5.46 8.11
N ALA A 40 -9.25 -6.04 8.88
CA ALA A 40 -10.68 -5.97 8.58
C ALA A 40 -11.21 -4.52 8.53
N ALA A 41 -10.67 -3.62 9.37
CA ALA A 41 -11.05 -2.22 9.37
C ALA A 41 -10.44 -1.40 8.21
N GLY A 42 -9.46 -1.95 7.49
CA GLY A 42 -8.73 -1.24 6.42
C GLY A 42 -7.86 -0.09 6.93
N THR A 43 -7.40 -0.16 8.18
CA THR A 43 -6.63 0.90 8.86
C THR A 43 -5.18 0.52 9.15
N LYS A 44 -4.85 -0.77 9.10
CA LYS A 44 -3.51 -1.31 9.37
C LYS A 44 -3.16 -2.40 8.36
N VAL A 45 -1.86 -2.69 8.27
CA VAL A 45 -1.30 -3.74 7.43
C VAL A 45 -0.89 -4.91 8.30
N ILE A 46 -1.33 -6.11 7.93
CA ILE A 46 -0.95 -7.37 8.57
C ILE A 46 0.07 -8.05 7.69
N TYR A 47 1.29 -8.19 8.21
CA TYR A 47 2.37 -8.91 7.57
C TYR A 47 2.37 -10.36 8.05
N THR A 48 2.43 -11.29 7.12
CA THR A 48 2.56 -12.73 7.41
C THR A 48 3.99 -13.16 7.14
N LYS A 49 4.67 -13.63 8.19
CA LYS A 49 6.02 -14.18 8.10
C LYS A 49 6.01 -15.54 7.40
N ARG A 50 7.20 -16.01 7.01
CA ARG A 50 7.36 -17.33 6.38
C ARG A 50 7.02 -18.51 7.30
N ASP A 51 7.15 -18.33 8.62
CA ASP A 51 6.75 -19.30 9.63
C ASP A 51 5.22 -19.32 9.90
N GLY A 52 4.46 -18.45 9.24
CA GLY A 52 3.01 -18.33 9.39
C GLY A 52 2.55 -17.38 10.50
N THR A 53 3.45 -16.83 11.31
CA THR A 53 3.10 -15.82 12.31
C THR A 53 2.71 -14.49 11.66
N GLN A 54 1.90 -13.70 12.36
CA GLN A 54 1.38 -12.42 11.85
C GLN A 54 1.78 -11.26 12.76
N GLU A 55 2.17 -10.14 12.14
CA GLU A 55 2.48 -8.88 12.81
C GLU A 55 1.64 -7.76 12.19
N THR A 56 1.23 -6.79 13.02
CA THR A 56 0.37 -5.68 12.60
C THR A 56 1.11 -4.36 12.69
N TYR A 57 1.14 -3.61 11.60
CA TYR A 57 1.82 -2.31 11.48
C TYR A 57 0.90 -1.24 10.90
N TRP A 58 1.27 0.02 11.11
CA TRP A 58 0.76 1.13 10.30
C TRP A 58 1.35 1.04 8.88
N ALA A 59 0.62 1.52 7.89
CA ALA A 59 1.17 1.71 6.55
C ALA A 59 2.14 2.90 6.56
N GLN A 60 3.02 2.97 5.56
CA GLN A 60 3.78 4.19 5.31
C GLN A 60 2.86 5.34 4.87
N ASP A 61 3.26 6.58 5.17
CA ASP A 61 2.50 7.80 4.85
C ASP A 61 2.59 8.17 3.36
N TYR A 62 2.09 7.32 2.46
CA TYR A 62 2.16 7.51 1.01
C TYR A 62 1.36 8.72 0.48
N THR A 63 0.34 9.15 1.21
CA THR A 63 -0.58 10.21 0.77
C THR A 63 -0.42 11.54 1.50
N LEU A 64 0.53 11.62 2.45
CA LEU A 64 0.68 12.76 3.36
C LEU A 64 0.90 14.09 2.64
N THR A 65 1.74 14.11 1.60
CA THR A 65 2.01 15.32 0.81
C THR A 65 1.71 15.09 -0.67
N PRO A 66 1.52 16.17 -1.47
CA PRO A 66 1.36 16.05 -2.92
C PRO A 66 2.51 15.29 -3.59
N GLU A 67 3.75 15.51 -3.15
CA GLU A 67 4.96 14.85 -3.69
C GLU A 67 4.92 13.35 -3.44
N ARG A 68 4.58 12.93 -2.21
CA ARG A 68 4.42 11.50 -1.90
C ARG A 68 3.30 10.83 -2.69
N ARG A 69 2.20 11.55 -2.94
CA ARG A 69 1.13 11.07 -3.82
C ARG A 69 1.63 10.85 -5.24
N ALA A 70 2.40 11.80 -5.78
CA ALA A 70 3.00 11.68 -7.11
C ALA A 70 3.98 10.48 -7.17
N GLU A 71 4.88 10.34 -6.20
CA GLU A 71 5.80 9.19 -6.11
C GLU A 71 5.05 7.85 -6.06
N SER A 72 3.98 7.78 -5.26
CA SER A 72 3.15 6.58 -5.14
C SER A 72 2.46 6.23 -6.45
N ILE A 73 2.00 7.23 -7.21
CA ILE A 73 1.42 7.02 -8.55
C ILE A 73 2.48 6.42 -9.49
N GLU A 74 3.70 6.95 -9.50
CA GLU A 74 4.79 6.43 -10.34
C GLU A 74 5.17 5.00 -9.98
N LEU A 75 5.29 4.68 -8.69
CA LEU A 75 5.56 3.32 -8.22
C LEU A 75 4.45 2.33 -8.66
N LEU A 76 3.19 2.75 -8.56
CA LEU A 76 2.05 1.93 -9.01
C LEU A 76 2.05 1.75 -10.53
N ARG A 77 2.35 2.78 -11.31
CA ARG A 77 2.49 2.70 -12.78
C ARG A 77 3.60 1.73 -13.17
N ALA A 78 4.78 1.85 -12.56
CA ALA A 78 5.90 0.95 -12.80
C ALA A 78 5.53 -0.51 -12.49
N LYS A 79 4.77 -0.75 -11.41
CA LYS A 79 4.30 -2.09 -11.02
C LYS A 79 3.30 -2.68 -12.01
N VAL A 80 2.45 -1.85 -12.62
CA VAL A 80 1.52 -2.28 -13.67
C VAL A 80 2.26 -2.60 -14.97
N ALA A 81 3.25 -1.79 -15.34
CA ALA A 81 4.05 -2.01 -16.55
C ALA A 81 4.97 -3.23 -16.46
N SER A 82 5.35 -3.65 -15.25
CA SER A 82 6.20 -4.82 -15.02
C SER A 82 5.43 -6.16 -14.93
N ARG A 83 4.15 -6.18 -15.29
CA ARG A 83 3.30 -7.39 -15.31
C ARG A 83 3.12 -7.86 -16.74
#